data_AF-A0A352CV93-F1
#
_entry.id   AF-A0A352CV93-F1
#
_cell.length_a   1.000
_cell.length_b   1.000
_cell.length_c   1.000
_cell.angle_alpha   90.00
_cell.angle_beta   90.00
_cell.angle_gamma   90.00
#
_symmetry.space_group_name_H-M   'P 1'
#
loop_
_entity.id
_entity.type
_entity.pdbx_description
1 polymer ?
#
loop_
_entity_poly.entity_id
_entity_poly.type
_entity_poly.pdbx_seq_one_letter_code
_entity_poly.pdbx_strand_id
1 'polypeptide(L)'
;MKYSIDLEPPFAYSAYWYAIGLGLILLAILLRWLFNWIFKRKVESPLKADKLYRQTMQQIDGADQSYRDRQLDLRTLHQKLSKEVRQYVQKMDGLRAQSMVYDELCQKARPDLADLIGDYYGPEFAYVPQADAAASVAKAKALIDELYQRILKEKGINRTGRVKTWINDVLGRVLRIAPKFAASAVLGLIRGNSLSWVQRIEKAAAKGDLDSYSVRGHMSKAVRSFVRSASGAKSETEAFKALEAKRKNGLPEQASAAVSARDFYDPDFMYRSSYNPVFAITKGKELIETWV
;
A
#
# COMPACT_ATOMS: atom_id res chain seq x y z
N MET A 1 -36.21 -59.88 22.64
CA MET A 1 -35.23 -59.73 21.55
C MET A 1 -34.09 -58.87 22.06
N LYS A 2 -32.88 -59.43 22.19
CA LYS A 2 -31.67 -58.67 22.54
C LYS A 2 -30.95 -58.35 21.23
N TYR A 3 -30.84 -57.07 20.89
CA TYR A 3 -29.97 -56.61 19.82
C TYR A 3 -28.60 -56.28 20.43
N SER A 4 -27.61 -57.12 20.17
CA SER A 4 -26.20 -56.78 20.40
C SER A 4 -25.69 -56.09 19.13
N ILE A 5 -25.48 -54.79 19.21
CA ILE A 5 -24.82 -54.00 18.17
C ILE A 5 -23.32 -54.13 18.43
N ASP A 6 -22.62 -54.92 17.62
CA ASP A 6 -21.17 -54.94 17.61
C ASP A 6 -20.67 -53.59 17.07
N LEU A 7 -20.20 -52.73 17.98
CA LEU A 7 -19.48 -51.52 17.60
C LEU A 7 -18.07 -51.92 17.17
N GLU A 8 -17.76 -51.78 15.89
CA GLU A 8 -16.36 -51.87 15.43
C GLU A 8 -15.50 -50.87 16.23
N PRO A 9 -14.31 -51.28 16.68
CA PRO A 9 -13.45 -50.41 17.45
C PRO A 9 -13.13 -49.16 16.62
N PRO A 10 -13.21 -47.94 17.19
CA PRO A 10 -13.26 -46.67 16.46
C PRO A 10 -12.00 -46.30 15.65
N PHE A 11 -11.01 -47.20 15.56
CA PHE A 11 -9.72 -46.97 14.91
C PHE A 11 -9.25 -48.18 14.08
N ALA A 12 -10.16 -48.98 13.52
CA ALA A 12 -9.84 -50.12 12.65
C ALA A 12 -9.35 -49.72 11.23
N TYR A 13 -8.78 -48.52 11.06
CA TYR A 13 -8.19 -48.12 9.78
C TYR A 13 -6.75 -48.63 9.70
N SER A 14 -6.42 -49.32 8.61
CA SER A 14 -5.06 -49.79 8.34
C SER A 14 -4.05 -48.65 8.43
N ALA A 15 -2.93 -48.89 9.11
CA ALA A 15 -1.81 -47.96 9.28
C ALA A 15 -1.33 -47.32 7.96
N TYR A 16 -1.59 -48.01 6.85
CA TYR A 16 -1.36 -47.56 5.48
C TYR A 16 -2.01 -46.20 5.15
N TRP A 17 -3.24 -45.95 5.59
CA TRP A 17 -3.94 -44.69 5.32
C TRP A 17 -3.31 -43.49 6.03
N TYR A 18 -2.77 -43.70 7.24
CA TYR A 18 -2.04 -42.67 7.97
C TYR A 18 -0.71 -42.33 7.29
N ALA A 19 -0.01 -43.33 6.74
CA ALA A 19 1.22 -43.11 5.98
C ALA A 19 0.98 -42.30 4.70
N ILE A 20 -0.10 -42.59 3.97
CA ILE A 20 -0.50 -41.80 2.78
C ILE A 20 -0.84 -40.35 3.16
N GLY A 21 -1.62 -40.16 4.22
CA GLY A 21 -1.99 -38.83 4.70
C GLY A 21 -0.76 -37.99 5.07
N LEU A 22 0.20 -38.59 5.78
CA LEU A 22 1.45 -37.92 6.14
C LEU A 22 2.30 -37.58 4.90
N GLY A 23 2.37 -38.49 3.93
CA GLY A 23 3.08 -38.25 2.67
C GLY A 23 2.52 -37.07 1.87
N LEU A 24 1.19 -36.94 1.79
CA LEU A 24 0.53 -35.83 1.12
C LEU A 24 0.78 -34.48 1.82
N ILE A 25 0.80 -34.47 3.15
CA ILE A 25 1.12 -33.26 3.93
C ILE A 25 2.56 -32.81 3.67
N LEU A 26 3.52 -33.74 3.71
CA LEU A 26 4.92 -33.43 3.42
C LEU A 26 5.12 -32.94 1.98
N LEU A 27 4.44 -33.56 1.02
CA LEU A 27 4.47 -33.15 -0.38
C LEU A 27 3.89 -31.73 -0.56
N ALA A 28 2.79 -31.41 0.11
CA ALA A 28 2.20 -30.07 0.08
C ALA A 28 3.15 -29.01 0.68
N ILE A 29 3.85 -29.35 1.78
CA ILE A 29 4.86 -28.47 2.39
C ILE A 29 6.04 -28.24 1.43
N LEU A 30 6.53 -29.31 0.78
CA LEU A 30 7.60 -29.23 -0.22
C LEU A 30 7.21 -28.39 -1.42
N LEU A 31 6.02 -28.61 -1.99
CA LEU A 31 5.48 -27.81 -3.09
C LEU A 31 5.34 -26.34 -2.70
N ARG A 32 4.82 -26.07 -1.49
CA ARG A 32 4.70 -24.70 -0.94
C ARG A 32 6.07 -24.03 -0.79
N TRP A 33 7.07 -24.77 -0.31
CA TRP A 33 8.44 -24.28 -0.15
C TRP A 33 9.10 -24.01 -1.50
N LEU A 34 8.97 -24.93 -2.46
CA LEU A 34 9.51 -24.83 -3.81
C LEU A 34 8.87 -23.65 -4.56
N PHE A 35 7.56 -23.48 -4.44
CA PHE A 35 6.85 -22.33 -5.00
C PHE A 35 7.34 -21.01 -4.37
N ASN A 36 7.48 -20.96 -3.05
CA ASN A 36 8.07 -19.78 -2.38
C ASN A 36 9.53 -19.52 -2.76
N TRP A 37 10.28 -20.52 -3.21
CA TRP A 37 11.67 -20.35 -3.64
C TRP A 37 11.77 -19.86 -5.08
N ILE A 38 11.04 -20.49 -6.00
CA ILE A 38 11.06 -20.15 -7.44
C ILE A 38 10.49 -18.74 -7.70
N PHE A 39 9.52 -18.29 -6.91
CA PHE A 39 8.87 -16.98 -7.09
C PHE A 39 9.47 -15.83 -6.25
N LYS A 40 10.65 -16.01 -5.64
CA LYS A 40 11.32 -14.92 -4.90
C LYS A 40 12.17 -14.05 -5.84
N ARG A 41 11.59 -12.96 -6.35
CA ARG A 41 12.19 -11.59 -6.39
C ARG A 41 11.30 -10.58 -7.15
N LYS A 42 11.01 -9.47 -6.46
CA LYS A 42 10.89 -8.06 -6.91
C LYS A 42 10.13 -7.31 -5.81
N VAL A 43 10.58 -6.10 -5.42
CA VAL A 43 10.09 -5.19 -4.34
C VAL A 43 9.19 -5.86 -3.27
N GLU A 44 9.75 -6.17 -2.10
CA GLU A 44 9.08 -6.93 -1.02
C GLU A 44 7.78 -6.33 -0.47
N SER A 45 7.46 -5.07 -0.77
CA SER A 45 6.25 -4.42 -0.28
C SER A 45 5.71 -3.39 -1.26
N PRO A 46 4.38 -3.38 -1.52
CA PRO A 46 3.71 -2.31 -2.25
C PRO A 46 4.05 -0.90 -1.80
N LEU A 47 4.32 -0.78 -0.51
CA LEU A 47 4.46 0.49 0.18
C LEU A 47 5.85 1.08 -0.09
N LYS A 48 6.88 0.21 -0.23
CA LYS A 48 8.21 0.61 -0.70
C LYS A 48 8.15 1.24 -2.11
N ALA A 49 7.32 0.68 -2.99
CA ALA A 49 7.15 1.19 -4.36
C ALA A 49 6.50 2.59 -4.37
N ASP A 50 5.49 2.82 -3.54
CA ASP A 50 4.83 4.14 -3.41
C ASP A 50 5.78 5.20 -2.85
N LYS A 51 6.53 4.86 -1.79
CA LYS A 51 7.56 5.73 -1.23
C LYS A 51 8.60 6.13 -2.27
N LEU A 52 9.11 5.14 -3.01
CA LEU A 52 10.13 5.37 -4.03
C LEU A 52 9.59 6.23 -5.18
N TYR A 53 8.36 5.98 -5.64
CA TYR A 53 7.68 6.79 -6.66
C TYR A 53 7.64 8.27 -6.25
N ARG A 54 7.19 8.56 -5.03
CA ARG A 54 7.07 9.93 -4.54
C ARG A 54 8.43 10.61 -4.37
N GLN A 55 9.42 9.91 -3.83
CA GLN A 55 10.77 10.45 -3.67
C GLN A 55 11.36 10.83 -5.03
N THR A 56 11.27 9.94 -6.02
CA THR A 56 11.79 10.23 -7.36
C THR A 56 11.01 11.36 -8.03
N MET A 57 9.68 11.42 -7.89
CA MET A 57 8.90 12.53 -8.43
C MET A 57 9.32 13.88 -7.81
N GLN A 58 9.51 13.93 -6.49
CA GLN A 58 10.00 15.11 -5.79
C GLN A 58 11.41 15.52 -6.23
N GLN A 59 12.31 14.57 -6.48
CA GLN A 59 13.66 14.86 -6.98
C GLN A 59 13.63 15.45 -8.40
N ILE A 60 12.74 14.94 -9.25
CA ILE A 60 12.54 15.47 -10.61
C ILE A 60 11.92 16.87 -10.56
N ASP A 61 10.91 17.09 -9.73
CA ASP A 61 10.30 18.41 -9.51
C ASP A 61 11.32 19.42 -9.00
N GLY A 62 12.17 19.02 -8.04
CA GLY A 62 13.25 19.86 -7.53
C GLY A 62 14.28 20.19 -8.61
N ALA A 63 14.62 19.25 -9.50
CA ALA A 63 15.54 19.49 -10.60
C ALA A 63 14.94 20.46 -11.66
N ASP A 64 13.66 20.31 -12.00
CA ASP A 64 12.93 21.24 -12.88
C ASP A 64 12.88 22.64 -12.27
N GLN A 65 12.55 22.76 -10.99
CA GLN A 65 12.53 24.05 -10.29
C GLN A 65 13.89 24.72 -10.27
N SER A 66 14.97 24.00 -9.91
CA SER A 66 16.32 24.55 -9.95
C SER A 66 16.79 24.95 -11.36
N TYR A 67 16.32 24.28 -12.41
CA TYR A 67 16.56 24.71 -13.79
C TYR A 67 15.82 26.00 -14.13
N ARG A 68 14.54 26.12 -13.75
CA ARG A 68 13.73 27.35 -13.93
C ARG A 68 14.31 28.54 -13.18
N ASP A 69 14.84 28.29 -11.99
CA ASP A 69 15.52 29.29 -11.15
C ASP A 69 16.93 29.63 -11.67
N ARG A 70 17.34 29.07 -12.82
CA ARG A 70 18.66 29.23 -13.47
C ARG A 70 19.84 28.82 -12.60
N GLN A 71 19.61 27.96 -11.60
CA GLN A 71 20.65 27.39 -10.76
C GLN A 71 21.32 26.17 -11.39
N LEU A 72 20.68 25.56 -12.40
CA LEU A 72 21.19 24.43 -13.16
C LEU A 72 21.20 24.74 -14.65
N ASP A 73 22.28 24.32 -15.32
CA ASP A 73 22.35 24.27 -16.77
C ASP A 73 21.57 23.07 -17.33
N LEU A 74 21.18 23.15 -18.60
CA LEU A 74 20.42 22.13 -19.31
C LEU A 74 21.13 20.77 -19.28
N ARG A 75 22.46 20.76 -19.46
CA ARG A 75 23.26 19.53 -19.37
C ARG A 75 23.15 18.89 -17.99
N THR A 76 23.27 19.69 -16.93
CA THR A 76 23.19 19.22 -15.54
C THR A 76 21.79 18.71 -15.20
N LEU A 77 20.75 19.31 -15.78
CA LEU A 77 19.37 18.84 -15.66
C LEU A 77 19.24 17.42 -16.26
N HIS A 78 19.69 17.21 -17.50
CA HIS A 78 19.63 15.91 -18.16
C HIS A 78 20.38 14.82 -17.38
N GLN A 79 21.59 15.13 -16.90
CA GLN A 79 22.38 14.18 -16.09
C GLN A 79 21.65 13.79 -14.80
N LYS A 80 21.01 14.76 -14.13
CA LYS A 80 20.18 14.49 -12.94
C LYS A 80 18.98 13.63 -13.29
N LEU A 81 18.22 13.95 -14.34
CA LEU A 81 17.06 13.17 -14.78
C LEU A 81 17.46 11.72 -15.12
N SER A 82 18.52 11.55 -15.91
CA SER A 82 19.08 10.25 -16.29
C SER A 82 19.48 9.42 -15.07
N LYS A 83 20.16 10.04 -14.09
CA LYS A 83 20.52 9.40 -12.83
C LYS A 83 19.30 8.96 -12.01
N GLU A 84 18.32 9.85 -11.82
CA GLU A 84 17.13 9.56 -11.01
C GLU A 84 16.28 8.44 -11.63
N VAL A 85 16.06 8.49 -12.95
CA VAL A 85 15.32 7.44 -13.67
C VAL A 85 16.03 6.08 -13.58
N ARG A 86 17.35 6.03 -13.82
CA ARG A 86 18.14 4.79 -13.71
C ARG A 86 18.10 4.23 -12.29
N GLN A 87 18.22 5.08 -11.27
CA GLN A 87 18.12 4.65 -9.87
C GLN A 87 16.73 4.13 -9.52
N TYR A 88 15.68 4.78 -10.03
CA TYR A 88 14.30 4.34 -9.84
C TYR A 88 14.07 2.95 -10.42
N VAL A 89 14.45 2.74 -11.69
CA VAL A 89 14.34 1.45 -12.36
C VAL A 89 15.16 0.38 -11.63
N GLN A 90 16.37 0.69 -11.18
CA GLN A 90 17.18 -0.28 -10.46
C GLN A 90 16.54 -0.72 -9.14
N LYS A 91 15.97 0.22 -8.39
CA LYS A 91 15.30 -0.09 -7.13
C LYS A 91 13.96 -0.81 -7.34
N MET A 92 13.28 -0.56 -8.47
CA MET A 92 11.96 -1.16 -8.78
C MET A 92 12.06 -2.53 -9.45
N ASP A 93 12.85 -2.65 -10.51
CA ASP A 93 12.98 -3.88 -11.28
C ASP A 93 14.17 -4.75 -10.85
N GLY A 94 15.09 -4.22 -10.03
CA GLY A 94 16.30 -4.93 -9.64
C GLY A 94 17.31 -5.10 -10.78
N LEU A 95 17.01 -4.59 -11.97
CA LEU A 95 17.94 -4.48 -13.09
C LEU A 95 19.06 -3.51 -12.67
N ARG A 96 20.32 -3.85 -12.93
CA ARG A 96 21.47 -2.97 -12.61
C ARG A 96 21.56 -1.79 -13.60
N ALA A 97 20.46 -1.08 -13.82
CA ALA A 97 20.33 0.00 -14.80
C ALA A 97 21.34 1.14 -14.60
N GLN A 98 21.88 1.31 -13.39
CA GLN A 98 22.92 2.29 -13.11
C GLN A 98 24.30 1.91 -13.66
N SER A 99 24.63 0.61 -13.76
CA SER A 99 25.93 0.15 -14.26
C SER A 99 25.90 -0.30 -15.72
N MET A 100 24.71 -0.32 -16.33
CA MET A 100 24.52 -0.78 -17.71
C MET A 100 24.86 0.33 -18.69
N VAL A 101 25.58 -0.03 -19.74
CA VAL A 101 25.83 0.85 -20.89
C VAL A 101 24.55 0.98 -21.72
N TYR A 102 24.42 2.03 -22.53
CA TYR A 102 23.24 2.27 -23.38
C TYR A 102 22.86 1.04 -24.21
N ASP A 103 23.83 0.40 -24.87
CA ASP A 103 23.57 -0.81 -25.68
C ASP A 103 23.05 -1.98 -24.83
N GLU A 104 23.53 -2.13 -23.59
CA GLU A 104 23.02 -3.13 -22.66
C GLU A 104 21.60 -2.80 -22.17
N LEU A 105 21.26 -1.51 -22.05
CA LEU A 105 19.89 -1.07 -21.76
C LEU A 105 18.97 -1.38 -22.94
N CYS A 106 19.40 -1.16 -24.19
CA CYS A 106 18.65 -1.52 -25.38
C CYS A 106 18.38 -3.04 -25.47
N GLN A 107 19.33 -3.87 -25.05
CA GLN A 107 19.21 -5.33 -25.13
C GLN A 107 18.47 -5.97 -23.94
N LYS A 108 18.69 -5.48 -22.72
CA LYS A 108 18.22 -6.13 -21.48
C LYS A 108 17.15 -5.33 -20.74
N ALA A 109 17.04 -4.03 -20.99
CA ALA A 109 16.04 -3.17 -20.37
C ALA A 109 14.85 -2.95 -21.31
N ARG A 110 13.85 -2.19 -20.82
CA ARG A 110 12.67 -1.86 -21.61
C ARG A 110 13.03 -0.85 -22.72
N PRO A 111 12.43 -0.97 -23.92
CA PRO A 111 12.64 -0.03 -25.01
C PRO A 111 12.34 1.41 -24.58
N ASP A 112 11.23 1.65 -23.87
CA ASP A 112 10.84 2.99 -23.41
C ASP A 112 11.87 3.65 -22.46
N LEU A 113 12.61 2.85 -21.68
CA LEU A 113 13.68 3.33 -20.83
C LEU A 113 14.95 3.62 -21.65
N ALA A 114 15.26 2.73 -22.59
CA ALA A 114 16.38 2.92 -23.49
C ALA A 114 16.17 4.18 -24.35
N ASP A 115 15.00 4.38 -24.91
CA ASP A 115 14.62 5.57 -25.69
C ASP A 115 14.78 6.84 -24.86
N LEU A 116 14.24 6.87 -23.63
CA LEU A 116 14.35 8.02 -22.73
C LEU A 116 15.81 8.34 -22.36
N ILE A 117 16.61 7.31 -22.09
CA ILE A 117 18.03 7.49 -21.77
C ILE A 117 18.81 7.95 -23.02
N GLY A 118 18.43 7.48 -24.21
CA GLY A 118 19.00 7.89 -25.49
C GLY A 118 18.75 9.38 -25.77
N ASP A 119 17.52 9.83 -25.51
CA ASP A 119 17.12 11.24 -25.59
C ASP A 119 17.96 12.14 -24.67
N TYR A 120 18.44 11.64 -23.54
CA TYR A 120 19.32 12.40 -22.63
C TYR A 120 20.79 12.35 -23.03
N TYR A 121 21.24 11.24 -23.64
CA TYR A 121 22.64 11.06 -23.99
C TYR A 121 23.11 12.07 -25.03
N GLY A 122 22.30 12.36 -26.06
CA GLY A 122 22.66 13.34 -27.09
C GLY A 122 22.97 14.74 -26.52
N PRO A 123 22.03 15.37 -25.79
CA PRO A 123 22.21 16.68 -25.17
C PRO A 123 23.32 16.72 -24.10
N GLU A 124 23.57 15.61 -23.41
CA GLU A 124 24.63 15.51 -22.39
C GLU A 124 26.03 15.76 -22.99
N PHE A 125 26.28 15.27 -24.20
CA PHE A 125 27.59 15.35 -24.86
C PHE A 125 27.67 16.37 -26.00
N ALA A 126 26.55 16.99 -26.40
CA ALA A 126 26.53 18.02 -27.43
C ALA A 126 27.30 19.28 -27.00
N TYR A 127 28.05 19.91 -27.93
CA TYR A 127 28.80 21.15 -27.67
C TYR A 127 27.87 22.30 -27.23
N VAL A 128 26.72 22.44 -27.90
CA VAL A 128 25.59 23.29 -27.49
C VAL A 128 24.38 22.38 -27.31
N PRO A 129 23.85 22.23 -26.09
CA PRO A 129 22.67 21.40 -25.86
C PRO A 129 21.43 22.09 -26.44
N GLN A 130 20.91 21.56 -27.56
CA GLN A 130 19.60 21.93 -28.10
C GLN A 130 18.61 20.85 -27.72
N ALA A 131 17.97 21.00 -26.56
CA ALA A 131 16.91 20.10 -26.12
C ALA A 131 15.84 20.88 -25.35
N ASP A 132 14.60 20.43 -25.48
CA ASP A 132 13.49 20.96 -24.70
C ASP A 132 13.52 20.34 -23.28
N ALA A 133 13.93 21.16 -22.31
CA ALA A 133 13.96 20.81 -20.90
C ALA A 133 12.58 20.37 -20.38
N ALA A 134 11.51 21.07 -20.77
CA ALA A 134 10.17 20.80 -20.27
C ALA A 134 9.65 19.47 -20.82
N ALA A 135 9.87 19.20 -22.11
CA ALA A 135 9.53 17.92 -22.71
C ALA A 135 10.30 16.75 -22.06
N SER A 136 11.57 16.96 -21.72
CA SER A 136 12.43 15.96 -21.09
C SER A 136 11.96 15.61 -19.68
N VAL A 137 11.63 16.62 -18.87
CA VAL A 137 11.03 16.44 -17.54
C VAL A 137 9.68 15.70 -17.65
N ALA A 138 8.83 16.11 -18.60
CA ALA A 138 7.52 15.47 -18.79
C ALA A 138 7.64 13.99 -19.16
N LYS A 139 8.55 13.65 -20.08
CA LYS A 139 8.84 12.25 -20.46
C LYS A 139 9.36 11.43 -19.28
N ALA A 140 10.26 11.99 -18.45
CA ALA A 140 10.74 11.32 -17.24
C ALA A 140 9.59 10.95 -16.29
N LYS A 141 8.70 11.92 -16.04
CA LYS A 141 7.54 11.74 -15.16
C LYS A 141 6.58 10.69 -15.71
N ALA A 142 6.30 10.74 -17.01
CA ALA A 142 5.42 9.78 -17.69
C ALA A 142 5.94 8.34 -17.55
N LEU A 143 7.23 8.11 -17.78
CA LEU A 143 7.82 6.77 -17.65
C LEU A 143 7.72 6.25 -16.20
N ILE A 144 8.01 7.10 -15.22
CA ILE A 144 7.94 6.74 -13.80
C ILE A 144 6.50 6.42 -13.37
N ASP A 145 5.52 7.21 -13.81
CA ASP A 145 4.11 6.93 -13.53
C ASP A 145 3.67 5.62 -14.19
N GLU A 146 4.02 5.38 -15.45
CA GLU A 146 3.69 4.13 -16.13
C GLU A 146 4.26 2.90 -15.41
N LEU A 147 5.53 2.97 -14.99
CA LEU A 147 6.19 1.91 -14.21
C LEU A 147 5.49 1.69 -12.86
N TYR A 148 5.11 2.76 -12.19
CA TYR A 148 4.38 2.69 -10.94
C TYR A 148 3.00 2.04 -11.13
N GLN A 149 2.22 2.46 -12.12
CA GLN A 149 0.90 1.88 -12.43
C GLN A 149 1.00 0.39 -12.79
N ARG A 150 2.01 0.01 -13.57
CA ARG A 150 2.26 -1.39 -13.93
C ARG A 150 2.51 -2.25 -12.70
N ILE A 151 3.33 -1.78 -11.76
CA ILE A 151 3.60 -2.49 -10.52
C ILE A 151 2.34 -2.58 -9.64
N LEU A 152 1.54 -1.51 -9.58
CA LEU A 152 0.25 -1.55 -8.90
C LEU A 152 -0.69 -2.62 -9.49
N LYS A 153 -0.65 -2.80 -10.81
CA LYS A 153 -1.42 -3.81 -11.56
C LYS A 153 -0.89 -5.23 -11.33
N GLU A 154 0.42 -5.46 -11.52
CA GLU A 154 1.06 -6.78 -11.39
C GLU A 154 1.00 -7.33 -9.95
N LYS A 155 1.20 -6.47 -8.95
CA LYS A 155 1.23 -6.91 -7.54
C LYS A 155 -0.12 -6.87 -6.83
N GLY A 156 -1.20 -6.50 -7.53
CA GLY A 156 -2.54 -6.42 -6.92
C GLY A 156 -2.57 -5.53 -5.68
N ILE A 157 -1.74 -4.49 -5.63
CA ILE A 157 -1.52 -3.62 -4.45
C ILE A 157 -2.81 -2.87 -4.12
N ASN A 158 -3.47 -2.42 -5.19
CA ASN A 158 -4.81 -1.86 -5.12
C ASN A 158 -5.85 -2.87 -4.65
N ARG A 159 -5.62 -4.20 -4.74
CA ARG A 159 -6.56 -5.20 -4.23
C ARG A 159 -6.55 -5.26 -2.71
N THR A 160 -5.42 -5.27 -2.00
CA THR A 160 -5.48 -5.46 -0.52
C THR A 160 -6.17 -4.33 0.24
N GLY A 161 -5.91 -3.06 -0.11
CA GLY A 161 -6.61 -1.92 0.50
C GLY A 161 -8.07 -1.86 0.06
N ARG A 162 -8.33 -2.00 -1.24
CA ARG A 162 -9.69 -1.93 -1.82
C ARG A 162 -10.56 -3.12 -1.40
N VAL A 163 -9.98 -4.31 -1.24
CA VAL A 163 -10.67 -5.50 -0.69
C VAL A 163 -10.99 -5.28 0.77
N LYS A 164 -10.09 -4.74 1.59
CA LYS A 164 -10.40 -4.43 2.99
C LYS A 164 -11.48 -3.35 3.13
N THR A 165 -11.41 -2.29 2.32
CA THR A 165 -12.47 -1.28 2.25
C THR A 165 -13.79 -1.89 1.77
N TRP A 166 -13.75 -2.75 0.75
CA TRP A 166 -14.93 -3.45 0.25
C TRP A 166 -15.55 -4.39 1.29
N ILE A 167 -14.74 -5.16 2.02
CA ILE A 167 -15.20 -6.01 3.14
C ILE A 167 -15.87 -5.14 4.19
N ASN A 168 -15.25 -4.03 4.58
CA ASN A 168 -15.83 -3.09 5.53
C ASN A 168 -17.14 -2.48 5.01
N ASP A 169 -17.26 -2.21 3.71
CA ASP A 169 -18.49 -1.68 3.11
C ASP A 169 -19.63 -2.70 3.09
N VAL A 170 -19.30 -3.96 2.80
CA VAL A 170 -20.25 -5.07 2.87
C VAL A 170 -20.71 -5.26 4.31
N LEU A 171 -19.78 -5.31 5.26
CA LEU A 171 -20.12 -5.42 6.69
C LEU A 171 -20.93 -4.23 7.18
N GLY A 172 -20.65 -3.01 6.70
CA GLY A 172 -21.45 -1.82 7.02
C GLY A 172 -22.86 -1.83 6.41
N ARG A 173 -23.08 -2.54 5.29
CA ARG A 173 -24.42 -2.80 4.76
C ARG A 173 -25.15 -3.85 5.60
N VAL A 174 -24.44 -4.91 6.00
CA VAL A 174 -25.00 -5.94 6.89
C VAL A 174 -25.39 -5.32 8.23
N LEU A 175 -24.54 -4.46 8.80
CA LEU A 175 -24.80 -3.76 10.06
C LEU A 175 -26.11 -2.95 10.04
N ARG A 176 -26.49 -2.38 8.88
CA ARG A 176 -27.74 -1.62 8.73
C ARG A 176 -29.00 -2.47 8.83
N ILE A 177 -28.91 -3.73 8.42
CA ILE A 177 -30.04 -4.66 8.37
C ILE A 177 -29.99 -5.63 9.57
N ALA A 178 -28.83 -5.72 10.24
CA ALA A 178 -28.62 -6.63 11.34
C ALA A 178 -29.52 -6.28 12.55
N PRO A 179 -30.19 -7.28 13.15
CA PRO A 179 -30.90 -7.08 14.41
C PRO A 179 -29.91 -6.72 15.53
N LYS A 180 -30.40 -6.02 16.57
CA LYS A 180 -29.57 -5.46 17.66
C LYS A 180 -28.62 -6.48 18.30
N PHE A 181 -29.04 -7.74 18.40
CA PHE A 181 -28.21 -8.82 18.98
C PHE A 181 -27.02 -9.24 18.10
N ALA A 182 -27.10 -9.02 16.78
CA ALA A 182 -26.03 -9.36 15.81
C ALA A 182 -25.16 -8.14 15.44
N ALA A 183 -25.64 -6.93 15.70
CA ALA A 183 -24.93 -5.69 15.38
C ALA A 183 -23.56 -5.59 16.07
N SER A 184 -23.44 -6.05 17.32
CA SER A 184 -22.17 -6.09 18.07
C SER A 184 -21.15 -7.04 17.44
N ALA A 185 -21.58 -8.20 16.96
CA ALA A 185 -20.72 -9.17 16.28
C ALA A 185 -20.19 -8.61 14.95
N VAL A 186 -21.06 -7.96 14.16
CA VAL A 186 -20.66 -7.32 12.89
C VAL A 186 -19.68 -6.16 13.14
N LEU A 187 -19.90 -5.35 14.18
CA LEU A 187 -18.95 -4.32 14.60
C LEU A 187 -17.59 -4.91 15.01
N GLY A 188 -17.59 -6.04 15.72
CA GLY A 188 -16.37 -6.78 16.07
C GLY A 188 -15.56 -7.22 14.84
N LEU A 189 -16.24 -7.68 13.79
CA LEU A 189 -15.59 -8.05 12.52
C LEU A 189 -15.01 -6.84 11.79
N ILE A 190 -15.74 -5.72 11.73
CA ILE A 190 -15.27 -4.45 11.14
C ILE A 190 -14.03 -3.94 11.90
N ARG A 191 -14.06 -4.03 13.23
CA ARG A 191 -12.94 -3.67 14.12
C ARG A 191 -11.72 -4.54 13.85
N GLY A 192 -11.86 -5.87 13.86
CA GLY A 192 -10.74 -6.79 13.61
C GLY A 192 -10.10 -6.61 12.22
N ASN A 193 -10.92 -6.39 11.19
CA ASN A 193 -10.41 -6.13 9.85
C ASN A 193 -9.65 -4.80 9.76
N SER A 194 -10.13 -3.77 10.46
CA SER A 194 -9.49 -2.45 10.49
C SER A 194 -8.19 -2.46 11.31
N LEU A 195 -8.17 -3.11 12.48
CA LEU A 195 -6.95 -3.26 13.31
C LEU A 195 -5.86 -4.04 12.58
N SER A 196 -6.19 -5.14 11.90
CA SER A 196 -5.20 -5.88 11.09
C SER A 196 -4.65 -5.05 9.93
N TRP A 197 -5.39 -4.05 9.43
CA TRP A 197 -4.87 -3.10 8.46
C TRP A 197 -3.91 -2.10 9.10
N VAL A 198 -4.27 -1.52 10.24
CA VAL A 198 -3.41 -0.62 11.03
C VAL A 198 -2.08 -1.29 11.39
N GLN A 199 -2.11 -2.53 11.88
CA GLN A 199 -0.90 -3.30 12.19
C GLN A 199 0.01 -3.54 10.97
N ARG A 200 -0.56 -3.65 9.76
CA ARG A 200 0.25 -3.76 8.53
C ARG A 200 0.91 -2.43 8.18
N ILE A 201 0.20 -1.32 8.38
CA ILE A 201 0.75 0.03 8.19
C ILE A 201 1.88 0.26 9.19
N GLU A 202 1.68 -0.08 10.46
CA GLU A 202 2.68 0.00 11.53
C GLU A 202 3.92 -0.84 11.22
N LYS A 203 3.74 -2.12 10.86
CA LYS A 203 4.87 -2.99 10.46
C LYS A 203 5.63 -2.45 9.25
N ALA A 204 4.94 -1.85 8.29
CA ALA A 204 5.57 -1.24 7.11
C ALA A 204 6.30 0.06 7.47
N ALA A 205 5.74 0.88 8.36
CA ALA A 205 6.39 2.08 8.88
C ALA A 205 7.67 1.72 9.66
N ALA A 206 7.60 0.72 10.55
CA ALA A 206 8.74 0.25 11.34
C ALA A 206 9.88 -0.33 10.48
N LYS A 207 9.55 -0.94 9.33
CA LYS A 207 10.53 -1.42 8.34
C LYS A 207 11.13 -0.31 7.47
N GLY A 208 10.64 0.92 7.59
CA GLY A 208 11.03 2.03 6.73
C GLY A 208 10.44 1.97 5.32
N ASP A 209 9.46 1.10 5.09
CA ASP A 209 8.78 0.92 3.79
C ASP A 209 7.85 2.07 3.46
N LEU A 210 7.34 2.75 4.49
CA LEU A 210 6.49 3.92 4.38
C LEU A 210 7.22 5.16 4.89
N ASP A 211 7.14 6.26 4.15
CA ASP A 211 7.46 7.58 4.67
C ASP A 211 6.32 8.11 5.56
N SER A 212 6.60 9.12 6.38
CA SER A 212 5.63 9.69 7.34
C SER A 212 4.37 10.24 6.68
N TYR A 213 4.42 10.66 5.42
CA TYR A 213 3.25 11.13 4.69
C TYR A 213 2.40 9.96 4.18
N SER A 214 3.02 8.91 3.66
CA SER A 214 2.37 7.69 3.20
C SER A 214 1.71 6.91 4.36
N VAL A 215 2.37 6.83 5.53
CA VAL A 215 1.75 6.28 6.76
C VAL A 215 0.43 7.00 7.07
N ARG A 216 0.44 8.34 7.05
CA ARG A 216 -0.75 9.16 7.32
C ARG A 216 -1.85 8.97 6.27
N GLY A 217 -1.49 8.96 4.99
CA GLY A 217 -2.45 8.74 3.91
C GLY A 217 -3.15 7.38 4.02
N HIS A 218 -2.40 6.33 4.34
CA HIS A 218 -2.96 5.00 4.56
C HIS A 218 -3.77 4.91 5.86
N MET A 219 -3.33 5.57 6.93
CA MET A 219 -4.05 5.61 8.21
C MET A 219 -5.39 6.35 8.08
N SER A 220 -5.39 7.53 7.46
CA SER A 220 -6.60 8.31 7.22
C SER A 220 -7.61 7.51 6.38
N LYS A 221 -7.17 6.81 5.33
CA LYS A 221 -8.04 5.91 4.56
C LYS A 221 -8.62 4.77 5.42
N ALA A 222 -7.80 4.17 6.28
CA ALA A 222 -8.23 3.09 7.16
C ALA A 222 -9.27 3.56 8.18
N VAL A 223 -9.01 4.68 8.86
CA VAL A 223 -9.92 5.27 9.83
C VAL A 223 -11.21 5.73 9.18
N ARG A 224 -11.15 6.43 8.04
CA ARG A 224 -12.36 6.87 7.31
C ARG A 224 -13.24 5.71 6.87
N SER A 225 -12.62 4.66 6.32
CA SER A 225 -13.34 3.42 5.98
C SER A 225 -13.98 2.77 7.19
N PHE A 226 -13.26 2.66 8.30
CA PHE A 226 -13.78 2.10 9.54
C PHE A 226 -14.98 2.88 10.07
N VAL A 227 -14.83 4.21 10.25
CA VAL A 227 -15.87 5.08 10.77
C VAL A 227 -17.13 5.02 9.91
N ARG A 228 -17.00 5.06 8.58
CA ARG A 228 -18.14 4.96 7.66
C ARG A 228 -18.87 3.63 7.83
N SER A 229 -18.14 2.52 7.88
CA SER A 229 -18.71 1.18 8.03
C SER A 229 -19.34 0.97 9.41
N ALA A 230 -18.69 1.43 10.48
CA ALA A 230 -19.15 1.27 11.85
C ALA A 230 -20.31 2.21 12.22
N SER A 231 -20.46 3.35 11.53
CA SER A 231 -21.63 4.23 11.65
C SER A 231 -22.80 3.80 10.77
N GLY A 232 -22.60 2.86 9.85
CA GLY A 232 -23.61 2.46 8.87
C GLY A 232 -23.92 3.53 7.81
N ALA A 233 -23.13 4.60 7.73
CA ALA A 233 -23.33 5.71 6.82
C ALA A 233 -23.13 5.32 5.34
N LYS A 234 -23.88 5.95 4.43
CA LYS A 234 -23.76 5.72 2.98
C LYS A 234 -22.64 6.55 2.38
N SER A 235 -22.37 7.74 2.92
CA SER A 235 -21.33 8.67 2.47
C SER A 235 -20.38 9.07 3.59
N GLU A 236 -19.22 9.64 3.22
CA GLU A 236 -18.29 10.25 4.20
C GLU A 236 -18.94 11.43 4.94
N THR A 237 -19.80 12.20 4.26
CA THR A 237 -20.53 13.32 4.88
C THR A 237 -21.54 12.86 5.92
N GLU A 238 -22.24 11.75 5.68
CA GLU A 238 -23.14 11.14 6.67
C GLU A 238 -22.36 10.55 7.85
N ALA A 239 -21.23 9.90 7.57
CA ALA A 239 -20.35 9.38 8.62
C ALA A 239 -19.82 10.51 9.52
N PHE A 240 -19.48 11.65 8.92
CA PHE A 240 -19.05 12.85 9.63
C PHE A 240 -20.18 13.47 10.47
N LYS A 241 -21.41 13.52 9.95
CA LYS A 241 -22.57 13.98 10.73
C LYS A 241 -22.87 13.05 11.90
N ALA A 242 -22.77 11.73 11.70
CA ALA A 242 -22.95 10.74 12.76
C ALA A 242 -21.87 10.87 13.86
N LEU A 243 -20.63 11.14 13.45
CA LEU A 243 -19.52 11.51 14.34
C LEU A 243 -19.84 12.76 15.18
N GLU A 244 -20.30 13.83 14.55
CA GLU A 244 -20.65 15.08 15.27
C GLU A 244 -21.83 14.90 16.22
N ALA A 245 -22.82 14.08 15.84
CA ALA A 245 -23.93 13.72 16.72
C ALA A 245 -23.46 12.92 17.94
N LYS A 246 -22.57 11.94 17.75
CA LYS A 246 -21.94 11.20 18.86
C LYS A 246 -21.06 12.10 19.73
N ARG A 247 -20.35 13.07 19.16
CA ARG A 247 -19.57 14.03 19.94
C ARG A 247 -20.45 14.89 20.86
N LYS A 248 -21.62 15.32 20.37
CA LYS A 248 -22.55 16.16 21.14
C LYS A 248 -23.35 15.37 22.19
N ASN A 249 -23.67 14.11 21.91
CA ASN A 249 -24.63 13.33 22.70
C ASN A 249 -24.04 12.09 23.38
N GLY A 250 -22.76 11.77 23.14
CA GLY A 250 -22.11 10.55 23.62
C GLY A 250 -21.36 10.71 24.95
N LEU A 251 -20.94 9.57 25.50
CA LEU A 251 -20.05 9.50 26.67
C LEU A 251 -18.70 10.19 26.38
N PRO A 252 -17.96 10.69 27.40
CA PRO A 252 -16.69 11.42 27.21
C PRO A 252 -15.67 10.69 26.32
N GLU A 253 -15.58 9.36 26.46
CA GLU A 253 -14.71 8.50 25.67
C GLU A 253 -15.11 8.47 24.18
N GLN A 254 -16.41 8.42 23.88
CA GLN A 254 -16.93 8.44 22.51
C GLN A 254 -16.78 9.82 21.86
N ALA A 255 -16.86 10.90 22.66
CA ALA A 255 -16.58 12.25 22.21
C ALA A 255 -15.09 12.44 21.86
N SER A 256 -14.18 11.87 22.64
CA SER A 256 -12.74 11.85 22.34
C SER A 256 -12.43 11.06 21.05
N ALA A 257 -13.04 9.88 20.88
CA ALA A 257 -12.93 9.10 19.66
C ALA A 257 -13.46 9.87 18.43
N ALA A 258 -14.56 10.60 18.58
CA ALA A 258 -15.13 11.42 17.50
C ALA A 258 -14.24 12.63 17.13
N VAL A 259 -13.60 13.27 18.11
CA VAL A 259 -12.61 14.34 17.87
C VAL A 259 -11.39 13.78 17.13
N SER A 260 -10.87 12.63 17.57
CA SER A 260 -9.76 11.97 16.90
C SER A 260 -10.13 11.48 15.50
N ALA A 261 -11.39 11.14 15.22
CA ALA A 261 -11.84 10.80 13.87
C ALA A 261 -11.83 12.04 12.97
N ARG A 262 -12.37 13.16 13.47
CA ARG A 262 -12.44 14.44 12.75
C ARG A 262 -11.06 14.90 12.30
N ASP A 263 -10.05 14.74 13.14
CA ASP A 263 -8.65 14.99 12.80
C ASP A 263 -8.20 14.23 11.53
N PHE A 264 -8.71 13.01 11.28
CA PHE A 264 -8.39 12.25 10.05
C PHE A 264 -9.20 12.66 8.81
N TYR A 265 -10.26 13.46 8.98
CA TYR A 265 -11.07 14.05 7.90
C TYR A 265 -10.65 15.48 7.54
N ASP A 266 -9.94 16.16 8.45
CA ASP A 266 -9.48 17.54 8.23
C ASP A 266 -8.21 17.58 7.35
N PRO A 267 -8.28 18.21 6.16
CA PRO A 267 -7.12 18.38 5.28
C PRO A 267 -5.99 19.21 5.92
N ASP A 268 -6.33 20.14 6.80
CA ASP A 268 -5.38 21.02 7.48
C ASP A 268 -4.76 20.36 8.70
N PHE A 269 -5.47 19.45 9.37
CA PHE A 269 -4.89 18.64 10.45
C PHE A 269 -3.70 17.82 9.95
N MET A 270 -3.77 17.36 8.69
CA MET A 270 -2.67 16.67 8.00
C MET A 270 -1.42 17.54 7.82
N TYR A 271 -1.59 18.87 7.82
CA TYR A 271 -0.50 19.87 7.70
C TYR A 271 -0.04 20.43 9.06
N ARG A 272 -0.94 20.61 10.03
CA ARG A 272 -0.64 21.26 11.33
C ARG A 272 0.01 20.36 12.37
N SER A 273 -0.26 19.05 12.36
CA SER A 273 0.36 18.13 13.32
C SER A 273 1.79 17.81 12.87
N SER A 274 2.76 18.32 13.60
CA SER A 274 4.19 18.07 13.47
C SER A 274 4.53 16.56 13.41
N TYR A 275 4.91 16.11 12.22
CA TYR A 275 5.97 15.12 11.93
C TYR A 275 5.96 13.70 12.52
N ASN A 276 4.96 13.25 13.29
CA ASN A 276 5.06 11.93 13.93
C ASN A 276 4.13 10.84 13.33
N PRO A 277 4.64 9.89 12.52
CA PRO A 277 3.84 8.75 12.04
C PRO A 277 3.37 7.85 13.17
N VAL A 278 4.09 7.81 14.30
CA VAL A 278 3.69 7.06 15.50
C VAL A 278 2.41 7.65 16.08
N PHE A 279 2.30 8.97 16.14
CA PHE A 279 1.10 9.64 16.64
C PHE A 279 -0.14 9.29 15.81
N ALA A 280 -0.01 9.28 14.47
CA ALA A 280 -1.11 8.90 13.59
C ALA A 280 -1.52 7.43 13.77
N ILE A 281 -0.55 6.51 13.95
CA ILE A 281 -0.82 5.09 14.21
C ILE A 281 -1.50 4.90 15.55
N THR A 282 -0.99 5.54 16.61
CA THR A 282 -1.53 5.45 17.97
C THR A 282 -2.96 5.98 18.02
N LYS A 283 -3.21 7.20 17.52
CA LYS A 283 -4.57 7.77 17.48
C LYS A 283 -5.53 6.94 16.63
N GLY A 284 -5.07 6.44 15.47
CA GLY A 284 -5.91 5.61 14.61
C GLY A 284 -6.30 4.29 15.26
N LYS A 285 -5.38 3.66 16.00
CA LYS A 285 -5.61 2.44 16.76
C LYS A 285 -6.55 2.67 17.94
N GLU A 286 -6.27 3.69 18.76
CA GLU A 286 -7.09 4.08 19.91
C GLU A 286 -8.53 4.35 19.50
N LEU A 287 -8.73 5.06 18.38
CA LEU A 287 -10.06 5.31 17.83
C LEU A 287 -10.81 4.04 17.46
N ILE A 288 -10.15 3.10 16.78
CA ILE A 288 -10.78 1.84 16.37
C ILE A 288 -11.11 0.97 17.59
N GLU A 289 -10.31 1.06 18.66
CA GLU A 289 -10.50 0.31 19.89
C GLU A 289 -11.63 0.87 20.77
N THR A 290 -11.81 2.19 20.80
CA THR A 290 -12.77 2.92 21.66
C THR A 290 -14.15 3.17 21.02
N TRP A 291 -14.32 2.89 19.72
CA TRP A 291 -15.55 3.22 18.99
C TRP A 291 -16.78 2.36 19.34
N VAL A 292 -16.55 1.16 19.90
CA VAL A 292 -17.58 0.16 20.26
C VAL A 292 -17.87 0.25 21.74
#